data_AF-A0A6J1VZ18-F1
#
_entry.id   AF-A0A6J1VZ18-F1
#
_cell.length_a   1.000
_cell.length_b   1.000
_cell.length_c   1.000
_cell.angle_alpha   90.00
_cell.angle_beta   90.00
_cell.angle_gamma   90.00
#
_symmetry.space_group_name_H-M   'P 1'
#
loop_
_entity.id
_entity.type
_entity.pdbx_description
1 polymer ?
#
loop_
_entity_poly.entity_id
_entity_poly.type
_entity_poly.pdbx_seq_one_letter_code
_entity_poly.pdbx_strand_id
1 'polypeptide(L)'
;MIGSPGGRLLSTLSHLNSFLDFSRGTQRRMELTWTGILLLLCVLFILFSSFQMYKKKGQLPPGPTPWPLLGNLLHQDVLPLNASYKKLIGQYGPIFTIWIGSKPLVVLCGYKMIKEALIDRAEEFGGRNTLPTIERIFHNQRQPFEPKRKCTSAVSNVISTVVFGNRFDYRDQTFIENQKTMESLLNLCNNFTGMVCYSSYFAPPILKPNFY
;
A
#
# COMPACT_ATOMS: atom_id res chain seq x y z
N MET A 1 42.81 66.07 18.40
CA MET A 1 43.14 64.63 18.53
C MET A 1 42.42 63.88 17.43
N ILE A 2 43.14 63.46 16.38
CA ILE A 2 42.57 62.87 15.16
C ILE A 2 42.54 61.34 15.36
N GLY A 3 41.34 60.76 15.45
CA GLY A 3 41.17 59.31 15.66
C GLY A 3 41.70 58.49 14.48
N SER A 4 42.65 57.60 14.77
CA SER A 4 43.32 56.72 13.79
C SER A 4 42.30 55.95 12.93
N PRO A 5 42.46 55.93 11.59
CA PRO A 5 41.51 55.28 10.67
C PRO A 5 41.32 53.78 10.95
N GLY A 6 42.32 53.09 11.53
CA GLY A 6 42.22 51.69 11.91
C GLY A 6 41.24 51.41 13.06
N GLY A 7 41.09 52.34 14.00
CA GLY A 7 40.17 52.19 15.14
C GLY A 7 38.69 52.26 14.73
N ARG A 8 38.38 53.11 13.74
CA ARG A 8 37.03 53.19 13.17
C ARG A 8 36.65 51.92 12.39
N LEU A 9 37.60 51.30 11.67
CA LEU A 9 37.37 50.04 10.97
C LEU A 9 37.14 48.85 11.92
N LEU A 10 37.86 48.80 13.04
CA LEU A 10 37.64 47.75 14.04
C LEU A 10 36.28 47.89 14.73
N SER A 11 35.82 49.13 14.98
CA SER A 11 34.47 49.36 15.52
C SER A 11 33.36 49.00 14.53
N THR A 12 33.53 49.25 13.23
CA THR A 12 32.52 48.85 12.25
C THR A 12 32.49 47.34 12.06
N LEU A 13 33.64 46.66 12.10
CA LEU A 13 33.73 45.20 12.05
C LEU A 13 33.09 44.53 13.28
N SER A 14 33.25 45.07 14.49
CA SER A 14 32.60 44.53 15.68
C SER A 14 31.08 44.74 15.65
N HIS A 15 30.61 45.87 15.13
CA HIS A 15 29.19 46.11 14.89
C HIS A 15 28.60 45.17 13.83
N LEU A 16 29.36 44.86 12.77
CA LEU A 16 28.91 43.90 11.75
C LEU A 16 28.89 42.46 12.28
N ASN A 17 29.89 42.04 13.06
CA ASN A 17 29.88 40.72 13.68
C ASN A 17 28.72 40.56 14.67
N SER A 18 28.46 41.55 15.51
CA SER A 18 27.30 41.51 16.44
C SER A 18 25.96 41.51 15.70
N PHE A 19 25.84 42.24 14.60
CA PHE A 19 24.64 42.20 13.74
C PHE A 19 24.46 40.84 13.05
N LEU A 20 25.54 40.23 12.56
CA LEU A 20 25.51 38.90 11.96
C LEU A 20 25.18 37.82 12.99
N ASP A 21 25.70 37.92 14.21
CA ASP A 21 25.36 37.00 15.31
C ASP A 21 23.90 37.18 15.76
N PHE A 22 23.39 38.41 15.78
CA PHE A 22 21.97 38.69 16.03
C PHE A 22 21.06 38.13 14.94
N SER A 23 21.44 38.30 13.67
CA SER A 23 20.72 37.77 12.51
C SER A 23 20.71 36.23 12.51
N ARG A 24 21.88 35.60 12.74
CA ARG A 24 21.98 34.13 12.89
C ARG A 24 21.18 33.62 14.09
N GLY A 25 21.18 34.33 15.22
CA GLY A 25 20.41 33.98 16.41
C GLY A 25 18.90 34.08 16.18
N THR A 26 18.45 35.09 15.45
CA THR A 26 17.05 35.29 15.06
C THR A 26 16.60 34.23 14.05
N GLN A 27 17.43 33.93 13.05
CA GLN A 27 17.19 32.87 12.08
C GLN A 27 17.04 31.50 12.75
N ARG A 28 17.97 31.12 13.65
CA ARG A 28 17.88 29.83 14.36
C ARG A 28 16.63 29.72 15.23
N ARG A 29 16.18 30.80 15.88
CA ARG A 29 14.92 30.81 16.63
C ARG A 29 13.73 30.57 15.70
N MET A 30 13.71 31.19 14.53
CA MET A 30 12.65 30.99 13.54
C MET A 30 12.63 29.52 13.05
N GLU A 31 13.77 28.94 12.68
CA GLU A 31 13.85 27.52 12.25
C GLU A 31 13.34 26.55 13.33
N LEU A 32 13.69 26.79 14.60
CA LEU A 32 13.20 26.00 15.73
C LEU A 32 11.68 26.12 15.91
N THR A 33 11.10 27.31 15.70
CA THR A 33 9.65 27.50 15.76
C THR A 33 8.92 26.79 14.63
N TRP A 34 9.41 26.87 13.39
CA TRP A 34 8.78 26.22 12.24
C TRP A 34 8.87 24.69 12.32
N THR A 35 10.02 24.16 12.74
CA THR A 35 10.19 22.72 12.96
C THR A 35 9.29 22.22 14.10
N GLY A 36 9.16 22.99 15.19
CA GLY A 36 8.23 22.68 16.28
C GLY A 36 6.76 22.67 15.84
N ILE A 37 6.34 23.66 15.06
CA ILE A 37 4.97 23.72 14.50
C ILE A 37 4.72 22.54 13.56
N LEU A 38 5.67 22.24 12.67
CA LEU A 38 5.55 21.11 11.74
C LEU A 38 5.42 19.78 12.50
N LEU A 39 6.25 19.56 13.53
CA LEU A 39 6.19 18.35 14.35
C LEU A 39 4.86 18.24 15.11
N LEU A 40 4.36 19.35 15.67
CA LEU A 40 3.05 19.40 16.32
C LEU A 40 1.93 19.03 15.33
N LEU A 41 1.94 19.60 14.13
CA LEU A 41 0.96 19.29 13.08
C LEU A 41 1.02 17.82 12.66
N CYS A 42 2.22 17.25 12.52
CA CYS A 42 2.40 15.82 12.25
C CYS A 42 1.79 14.95 13.38
N VAL A 43 2.05 15.29 14.65
CA VAL A 43 1.50 14.55 15.79
C VAL A 43 -0.03 14.66 15.83
N LEU A 44 -0.58 15.86 15.66
CA LEU A 44 -2.03 16.06 15.61
C LEU A 44 -2.69 15.29 14.46
N PHE A 45 -2.06 15.26 13.29
CA PHE A 45 -2.53 14.49 12.14
C PHE A 45 -2.52 12.98 12.42
N ILE A 46 -1.45 12.46 13.06
CA ILE A 46 -1.37 11.06 13.46
C ILE A 46 -2.44 10.72 14.50
N LEU A 47 -2.65 11.58 15.50
CA LEU A 47 -3.69 11.39 16.52
C LEU A 47 -5.10 11.41 15.90
N PHE A 48 -5.38 12.37 15.02
CA PHE A 48 -6.66 12.46 14.31
C PHE A 48 -6.89 11.23 13.42
N SER A 49 -5.90 10.83 12.63
CA SER A 49 -5.95 9.63 11.79
C SER A 49 -6.18 8.37 12.64
N SER A 50 -5.47 8.24 13.75
CA SER A 50 -5.62 7.12 14.69
C SER A 50 -7.02 7.10 15.30
N PHE A 51 -7.54 8.24 15.73
CA PHE A 51 -8.90 8.36 16.27
C PHE A 51 -9.96 7.93 15.25
N GLN A 52 -9.83 8.39 14.00
CA GLN A 52 -10.72 7.97 12.92
C GLN A 52 -10.65 6.46 12.66
N MET A 53 -9.47 5.85 12.77
CA MET A 53 -9.29 4.39 12.65
C MET A 53 -9.90 3.63 13.82
N TYR A 54 -9.69 4.07 15.07
CA TYR A 54 -10.29 3.44 16.25
C TYR A 54 -11.82 3.49 16.20
N LYS A 55 -12.40 4.60 15.73
CA LYS A 55 -13.85 4.73 15.57
C LYS A 55 -14.42 3.72 14.56
N LYS A 56 -13.71 3.47 13.46
CA LYS A 56 -14.07 2.45 12.46
C LYS A 56 -13.85 1.02 12.97
N LYS A 57 -12.79 0.79 13.76
CA LYS A 57 -12.47 -0.53 14.34
C LYS A 57 -13.61 -1.08 15.22
N GLY A 58 -14.32 -0.22 15.95
CA GLY A 58 -15.42 -0.62 16.82
C GLY A 58 -16.63 -1.23 16.08
N GLN A 59 -16.72 -1.08 14.76
CA GLN A 59 -17.80 -1.62 13.94
C GLN A 59 -17.38 -2.85 13.13
N LEU A 60 -16.10 -3.25 13.20
CA LEU A 60 -15.52 -4.27 12.33
C LEU A 60 -15.18 -5.54 13.12
N PRO A 61 -15.14 -6.70 12.43
CA PRO A 61 -14.66 -7.94 13.03
C PRO A 61 -13.26 -7.80 13.64
N PRO A 62 -12.91 -8.65 14.62
CA PRO A 62 -11.62 -8.59 15.31
C PRO A 62 -10.45 -8.70 14.32
N GLY A 63 -9.30 -8.14 14.68
CA GLY A 63 -8.13 -8.17 13.80
C GLY A 63 -6.90 -7.51 14.40
N PRO A 64 -5.73 -7.67 13.76
CA PRO A 64 -4.49 -7.09 14.25
C PRO A 64 -4.60 -5.57 14.25
N THR A 65 -4.08 -4.94 15.31
CA THR A 65 -4.17 -3.50 15.47
C THR A 65 -3.34 -2.80 14.40
N PRO A 66 -3.96 -1.93 13.58
CA PRO A 66 -3.26 -1.27 12.50
C PRO A 66 -2.36 -0.14 12.97
N TRP A 67 -1.26 0.07 12.26
CA TRP A 67 -0.45 1.28 12.41
C TRP A 67 -1.15 2.47 11.72
N PRO A 68 -1.00 3.69 12.27
CA PRO A 68 -1.51 4.88 11.61
C PRO A 68 -0.94 4.98 10.18
N LEU A 69 -1.81 5.30 9.21
CA LEU A 69 -1.52 5.44 7.76
C LEU A 69 -1.12 4.16 7.02
N LEU A 70 -0.29 3.30 7.61
CA LEU A 70 0.24 2.09 6.95
C LEU A 70 -0.63 0.85 7.17
N GLY A 71 -1.49 0.82 8.19
CA GLY A 71 -2.32 -0.33 8.49
C GLY A 71 -1.48 -1.53 8.95
N ASN A 72 -1.75 -2.70 8.37
CA ASN A 72 -1.06 -3.96 8.66
C ASN A 72 -0.07 -4.34 7.56
N LEU A 73 0.21 -3.43 6.61
CA LEU A 73 1.10 -3.67 5.48
C LEU A 73 2.52 -4.07 5.91
N LEU A 74 3.06 -3.44 6.97
CA LEU A 74 4.41 -3.75 7.46
C LEU A 74 4.48 -4.99 8.36
N HIS A 75 3.35 -5.58 8.75
CA HIS A 75 3.40 -6.79 9.56
C HIS A 75 3.86 -7.94 8.67
N GLN A 76 5.06 -8.46 8.97
CA GLN A 76 5.70 -9.60 8.29
C GLN A 76 4.80 -10.86 8.27
N ASP A 77 3.81 -10.91 9.17
CA ASP A 77 2.76 -11.93 9.25
C ASP A 77 1.60 -11.76 8.24
N VAL A 78 1.64 -10.80 7.32
CA VAL A 78 0.57 -10.62 6.29
C VAL A 78 1.03 -11.04 4.90
N LEU A 79 2.34 -11.06 4.64
CA LEU A 79 2.90 -11.05 3.28
C LEU A 79 3.55 -12.37 2.80
N PRO A 80 3.29 -13.49 3.48
CA PRO A 80 2.94 -14.68 2.71
C PRO A 80 1.60 -15.27 3.18
N LEU A 81 0.55 -15.12 2.35
CA LEU A 81 -0.81 -15.63 2.61
C LEU A 81 -0.83 -17.10 3.01
N ASN A 82 0.10 -17.91 2.51
CA ASN A 82 0.02 -19.37 2.65
C ASN A 82 0.38 -19.86 4.06
N ALA A 83 1.30 -19.19 4.76
CA ALA A 83 1.79 -19.63 6.07
C ALA A 83 1.16 -18.83 7.22
N SER A 84 1.07 -17.51 7.07
CA SER A 84 0.64 -16.64 8.17
C SER A 84 -0.88 -16.63 8.39
N TYR A 85 -1.65 -17.01 7.37
CA TYR A 85 -3.11 -17.09 7.46
C TYR A 85 -3.60 -18.09 8.51
N LYS A 86 -2.90 -19.22 8.70
CA LYS A 86 -3.23 -20.19 9.76
C LYS A 86 -3.10 -19.58 11.16
N LYS A 87 -2.05 -18.78 11.38
CA LYS A 87 -1.81 -18.07 12.65
C LYS A 87 -2.91 -17.03 12.91
N LEU A 88 -3.30 -16.27 11.88
CA LEU A 88 -4.37 -15.27 11.97
C LEU A 88 -5.73 -15.90 12.29
N ILE A 89 -6.08 -17.02 11.65
CA ILE A 89 -7.31 -17.76 11.99
C ILE A 89 -7.28 -18.25 13.43
N GLY A 90 -6.16 -18.80 13.89
CA GLY A 90 -6.04 -19.26 15.27
C GLY A 90 -6.19 -18.15 16.30
N GLN A 91 -5.78 -16.92 15.97
CA GLN A 91 -5.78 -15.78 16.89
C GLN A 91 -7.09 -14.96 16.86
N TYR A 92 -7.69 -14.76 15.68
CA TYR A 92 -8.84 -13.87 15.49
C TYR A 92 -10.12 -14.60 15.04
N GLY A 93 -10.02 -15.88 14.67
CA GLY A 93 -11.14 -16.69 14.22
C GLY A 93 -11.34 -16.69 12.69
N PRO A 94 -12.45 -17.26 12.20
CA PRO A 94 -12.71 -17.41 10.77
C PRO A 94 -13.15 -16.12 10.06
N ILE A 95 -13.46 -15.05 10.80
CA ILE A 95 -13.81 -13.74 10.26
C ILE A 95 -12.92 -12.72 10.96
N PHE A 96 -12.07 -12.04 10.22
CA PHE A 96 -11.19 -11.03 10.80
C PHE A 96 -10.88 -9.89 9.83
N THR A 97 -10.43 -8.76 10.38
CA THR A 97 -10.12 -7.55 9.60
C THR A 97 -8.61 -7.35 9.49
N ILE A 98 -8.10 -7.23 8.27
CA ILE A 98 -6.74 -6.74 7.97
C ILE A 98 -6.84 -5.32 7.42
N TRP A 99 -5.98 -4.41 7.86
CA TRP A 99 -5.90 -3.07 7.27
C TRP A 99 -4.85 -3.01 6.19
N ILE A 100 -5.24 -2.64 4.97
CA ILE A 100 -4.32 -2.35 3.89
C ILE A 100 -4.25 -0.82 3.79
N GLY A 101 -3.15 -0.23 4.27
CA GLY A 101 -3.02 1.21 4.43
C GLY A 101 -4.10 1.76 5.36
N SER A 102 -4.92 2.69 4.85
CA SER A 102 -6.05 3.30 5.57
C SER A 102 -7.39 2.58 5.37
N LYS A 103 -7.42 1.46 4.62
CA LYS A 103 -8.64 0.76 4.23
C LYS A 103 -8.76 -0.61 4.95
N PRO A 104 -9.88 -0.89 5.63
CA PRO A 104 -10.10 -2.20 6.22
C PRO A 104 -10.52 -3.22 5.13
N LEU A 105 -9.93 -4.41 5.20
CA LEU A 105 -10.28 -5.58 4.40
C LEU A 105 -10.75 -6.68 5.36
N VAL A 106 -12.00 -7.10 5.23
CA VAL A 106 -12.52 -8.23 5.99
C VAL A 106 -12.22 -9.51 5.23
N VAL A 107 -11.62 -10.45 5.93
CA VAL A 107 -11.23 -11.77 5.41
C VAL A 107 -12.20 -12.80 5.96
N LEU A 108 -12.82 -13.55 5.06
CA LEU A 108 -13.74 -14.65 5.38
C LEU A 108 -13.04 -15.98 5.12
N CYS A 109 -12.99 -16.82 6.14
CA CYS A 109 -12.28 -18.09 6.13
C CYS A 109 -13.26 -19.24 6.32
N GLY A 110 -13.14 -20.26 5.47
CA GLY A 110 -13.91 -21.50 5.61
C GLY A 110 -15.20 -21.53 4.81
N TYR A 111 -15.64 -22.75 4.52
CA TYR A 111 -16.74 -23.03 3.61
C TYR A 111 -18.05 -22.31 3.99
N LYS A 112 -18.44 -22.37 5.27
CA LYS A 112 -19.70 -21.78 5.75
C LYS A 112 -19.78 -20.28 5.44
N MET A 113 -18.73 -19.53 5.78
CA MET A 113 -18.71 -18.07 5.59
C MET A 113 -18.63 -17.67 4.12
N ILE A 114 -17.83 -18.40 3.33
CA ILE A 114 -17.70 -18.14 1.90
C ILE A 114 -19.02 -18.44 1.19
N LYS A 115 -19.71 -19.53 1.55
CA LYS A 115 -21.03 -19.86 1.03
C LYS A 115 -22.04 -18.75 1.34
N GLU A 116 -22.12 -18.32 2.59
CA GLU A 116 -23.06 -17.26 2.98
C GLU A 116 -22.78 -15.94 2.25
N ALA A 117 -21.51 -15.54 2.14
CA ALA A 117 -21.14 -14.32 1.44
C ALA A 117 -21.41 -14.38 -0.07
N LEU A 118 -20.94 -15.44 -0.74
CA LEU A 118 -20.92 -15.50 -2.19
C LEU A 118 -22.18 -16.10 -2.81
N ILE A 119 -22.96 -16.87 -2.05
CA ILE A 119 -24.19 -17.51 -2.52
C ILE A 119 -25.39 -16.83 -1.88
N ASP A 120 -25.50 -16.86 -0.54
CA ASP A 120 -26.70 -16.40 0.14
C ASP A 120 -26.85 -14.87 0.10
N ARG A 121 -25.73 -14.13 0.03
CA ARG A 121 -25.70 -12.65 -0.09
C ARG A 121 -25.00 -12.15 -1.36
N ALA A 122 -25.08 -12.92 -2.45
CA ALA A 122 -24.38 -12.63 -3.70
C ALA A 122 -24.59 -11.20 -4.25
N GLU A 123 -25.76 -10.59 -4.04
CA GLU A 123 -26.02 -9.20 -4.47
C GLU A 123 -25.18 -8.17 -3.69
N GLU A 124 -24.94 -8.42 -2.39
CA GLU A 124 -24.14 -7.52 -1.54
C GLU A 124 -22.63 -7.66 -1.83
N PHE A 125 -22.18 -8.86 -2.19
CA PHE A 125 -20.78 -9.18 -2.47
C PHE A 125 -20.43 -9.22 -3.96
N GLY A 126 -21.39 -9.01 -4.84
CA GLY A 126 -21.25 -9.11 -6.30
C GLY A 126 -20.56 -7.92 -6.97
N GLY A 127 -20.10 -6.93 -6.19
CA GLY A 127 -19.43 -5.73 -6.69
C GLY A 127 -18.17 -6.07 -7.50
N ARG A 128 -18.20 -5.84 -8.82
CA ARG A 128 -17.02 -5.98 -9.68
C ARG A 128 -16.20 -4.70 -9.62
N ASN A 129 -15.08 -4.75 -8.90
CA ASN A 129 -14.11 -3.66 -8.88
C ASN A 129 -13.03 -3.93 -9.93
N THR A 130 -12.99 -3.11 -10.97
CA THR A 130 -11.96 -3.16 -12.02
C THR A 130 -10.63 -2.64 -11.47
N LEU A 131 -9.55 -3.40 -11.67
CA LEU A 131 -8.19 -2.97 -11.34
C LEU A 131 -7.60 -2.23 -12.55
N PRO A 132 -7.42 -0.90 -12.51
CA PRO A 132 -6.87 -0.14 -13.63
C PRO A 132 -5.36 -0.38 -13.85
N THR A 133 -4.70 -1.14 -12.97
CA THR A 133 -3.24 -1.34 -12.97
C THR A 133 -2.75 -2.31 -14.06
N ILE A 134 -3.63 -3.11 -14.67
CA ILE A 134 -3.24 -4.12 -15.68
C ILE A 134 -2.64 -3.46 -16.94
N GLU A 135 -3.01 -2.22 -17.25
CA GLU A 135 -2.62 -1.56 -18.50
C GLU A 135 -1.20 -0.95 -18.51
N ARG A 136 -0.51 -0.83 -17.36
CA ARG A 136 0.76 -0.09 -17.26
C ARG A 136 2.03 -0.95 -17.19
N ILE A 137 1.91 -2.27 -17.25
CA ILE A 137 3.03 -3.21 -17.02
C ILE A 137 3.66 -3.67 -18.36
N PHE A 138 3.18 -3.15 -19.50
CA PHE A 138 3.61 -3.54 -20.86
C PHE A 138 4.97 -2.98 -21.32
N HIS A 139 5.98 -2.87 -20.45
CA HIS A 139 7.33 -2.54 -20.92
C HIS A 139 8.43 -3.33 -20.21
N ASN A 140 9.06 -4.19 -21.03
CA ASN A 140 10.34 -4.86 -20.87
C ASN A 140 10.44 -5.95 -19.78
N GLN A 141 10.72 -7.18 -20.20
CA GLN A 141 11.99 -7.86 -19.90
C GLN A 141 12.08 -9.25 -20.57
N ARG A 142 13.29 -9.58 -21.07
CA ARG A 142 13.67 -10.88 -21.64
C ARG A 142 14.32 -11.74 -20.56
N GLN A 143 13.82 -12.96 -20.33
CA GLN A 143 14.48 -13.99 -19.49
C GLN A 143 14.03 -15.45 -19.84
N PRO A 144 14.82 -16.47 -19.41
CA PRO A 144 14.97 -17.79 -20.05
C PRO A 144 13.87 -18.84 -19.76
N PHE A 145 13.98 -20.01 -20.41
CA PHE A 145 12.94 -21.04 -20.57
C PHE A 145 12.80 -21.98 -19.36
N GLU A 146 11.60 -22.05 -18.76
CA GLU A 146 11.23 -22.99 -17.70
C GLU A 146 10.16 -24.03 -18.15
N PRO A 147 10.26 -25.30 -17.72
CA PRO A 147 9.33 -26.39 -18.11
C PRO A 147 7.89 -26.25 -17.58
N LYS A 148 7.60 -25.37 -16.61
CA LYS A 148 6.22 -25.07 -16.14
C LYS A 148 5.31 -24.51 -17.24
N ARG A 149 5.90 -23.92 -18.29
CA ARG A 149 5.16 -23.27 -19.38
C ARG A 149 4.25 -24.22 -20.17
N LYS A 150 4.60 -25.50 -20.30
CA LYS A 150 3.82 -26.44 -21.14
C LYS A 150 2.40 -26.66 -20.61
N CYS A 151 2.23 -26.75 -19.29
CA CYS A 151 0.91 -26.93 -18.68
C CYS A 151 0.06 -25.65 -18.78
N THR A 152 0.63 -24.49 -18.41
CA THR A 152 -0.06 -23.20 -18.52
C THR A 152 -0.46 -22.94 -19.96
N SER A 153 0.42 -23.26 -20.90
CA SER A 153 0.18 -23.11 -22.33
C SER A 153 -0.91 -24.01 -22.88
N ALA A 154 -0.99 -25.25 -22.44
CA ALA A 154 -2.06 -26.15 -22.84
C ALA A 154 -3.42 -25.64 -22.34
N VAL A 155 -3.50 -25.21 -21.06
CA VAL A 155 -4.72 -24.67 -20.46
C VAL A 155 -5.14 -23.36 -21.14
N SER A 156 -4.20 -22.44 -21.35
CA SER A 156 -4.46 -21.20 -22.08
C SER A 156 -4.95 -21.45 -23.50
N ASN A 157 -4.43 -22.47 -24.20
CA ASN A 157 -4.89 -22.82 -25.54
C ASN A 157 -6.30 -23.44 -25.57
N VAL A 158 -6.71 -24.17 -24.53
CA VAL A 158 -8.09 -24.66 -24.42
C VAL A 158 -9.04 -23.47 -24.33
N ILE A 159 -8.75 -22.51 -23.45
CA ILE A 159 -9.55 -21.30 -23.30
C ILE A 159 -9.52 -20.47 -24.59
N SER A 160 -8.35 -20.32 -25.23
CA SER A 160 -8.23 -19.55 -26.48
C SER A 160 -9.05 -20.16 -27.61
N THR A 161 -9.13 -21.49 -27.68
CA THR A 161 -9.94 -22.18 -28.69
C THR A 161 -11.43 -21.89 -28.47
N VAL A 162 -11.88 -21.85 -27.22
CA VAL A 162 -13.28 -21.55 -26.88
C VAL A 162 -13.61 -20.08 -27.18
N VAL A 163 -12.72 -19.16 -26.87
CA VAL A 163 -12.97 -17.71 -27.00
C VAL A 163 -12.74 -17.19 -28.42
N PHE A 164 -11.67 -17.64 -29.08
CA PHE A 164 -11.21 -17.12 -30.38
C PHE A 164 -11.38 -18.13 -31.52
N GLY A 165 -11.88 -19.34 -31.25
CA GLY A 165 -12.04 -20.40 -32.24
C GLY A 165 -10.75 -21.10 -32.69
N ASN A 166 -9.58 -20.59 -32.28
CA ASN A 166 -8.27 -21.04 -32.75
C ASN A 166 -7.26 -21.28 -31.61
N ARG A 167 -6.29 -22.16 -31.87
CA ARG A 167 -5.16 -22.43 -30.97
C ARG A 167 -3.96 -21.58 -31.37
N PHE A 168 -3.25 -21.07 -30.37
CA PHE A 168 -1.96 -20.41 -30.59
C PHE A 168 -0.84 -21.44 -30.66
N ASP A 169 0.15 -21.22 -31.52
CA ASP A 169 1.37 -22.03 -31.53
C ASP A 169 2.13 -21.79 -30.22
N TYR A 170 2.68 -22.85 -29.64
CA TYR A 170 3.52 -22.78 -28.44
C TYR A 170 4.79 -21.93 -28.65
N ARG A 171 5.15 -21.65 -29.91
CA ARG A 171 6.27 -20.79 -30.31
C ARG A 171 5.85 -19.36 -30.66
N ASP A 172 4.55 -19.05 -30.65
CA ASP A 172 4.06 -17.72 -30.95
C ASP A 172 4.50 -16.73 -29.86
N GLN A 173 5.23 -15.70 -30.28
CA GLN A 173 5.82 -14.71 -29.39
C GLN A 173 4.75 -13.89 -28.66
N THR A 174 3.65 -13.56 -29.32
CA THR A 174 2.55 -12.78 -28.71
C THR A 174 1.87 -13.58 -27.60
N PHE A 175 1.65 -14.87 -27.84
CA PHE A 175 1.09 -15.77 -26.83
C PHE A 175 2.05 -15.99 -25.67
N ILE A 176 3.34 -16.12 -25.94
CA ILE A 176 4.41 -16.19 -24.93
C ILE A 176 4.45 -14.92 -24.07
N GLU A 177 4.33 -13.74 -24.68
CA GLU A 177 4.30 -12.44 -23.99
C GLU A 177 3.07 -12.31 -23.11
N ASN A 178 1.88 -12.66 -23.61
CA ASN A 178 0.65 -12.63 -22.83
C ASN A 178 0.70 -13.56 -21.60
N GLN A 179 1.31 -14.74 -21.74
CA GLN A 179 1.53 -15.63 -20.59
C GLN A 179 2.46 -15.02 -19.54
N LYS A 180 3.56 -14.40 -19.97
CA LYS A 180 4.50 -13.72 -19.07
C LYS A 180 3.86 -12.53 -18.38
N THR A 181 2.99 -11.80 -19.08
CA THR A 181 2.18 -10.73 -18.48
C THR A 181 1.28 -11.30 -17.38
N MET A 182 0.59 -12.40 -17.65
CA MET A 182 -0.27 -13.06 -16.64
C MET A 182 0.52 -13.48 -15.39
N GLU A 183 1.70 -14.09 -15.58
CA GLU A 183 2.58 -14.49 -14.47
C GLU A 183 3.11 -13.27 -13.70
N SER A 184 3.47 -12.19 -14.40
CA SER A 184 3.91 -10.94 -13.79
C SER A 184 2.80 -10.26 -12.97
N LEU A 185 1.55 -10.31 -13.45
CA LEU A 185 0.39 -9.82 -12.71
C LEU A 185 0.14 -10.65 -11.43
N LEU A 186 0.23 -11.98 -11.53
CA LEU A 186 0.12 -12.85 -10.35
C LEU A 186 1.21 -12.56 -9.32
N ASN A 187 2.44 -12.36 -9.77
CA ASN A 187 3.56 -12.00 -8.89
C ASN A 187 3.39 -10.60 -8.28
N LEU A 188 2.85 -9.64 -9.03
CA LEU A 188 2.52 -8.32 -8.51
C LEU A 188 1.48 -8.43 -7.40
N CYS A 189 0.39 -9.18 -7.60
CA CYS A 189 -0.64 -9.40 -6.58
C CYS A 189 -0.08 -10.02 -5.28
N ASN A 190 1.02 -10.76 -5.36
CA ASN A 190 1.67 -11.40 -4.21
C ASN A 190 2.77 -10.56 -3.56
N ASN A 191 3.19 -9.46 -4.19
CA ASN A 191 4.27 -8.62 -3.68
C ASN A 191 3.73 -7.39 -2.93
N PHE A 192 4.51 -6.91 -1.95
CA PHE A 192 4.18 -5.73 -1.15
C PHE A 192 3.79 -4.52 -2.02
N THR A 193 4.56 -4.23 -3.07
CA THR A 193 4.30 -3.13 -4.00
C THR A 193 2.93 -3.27 -4.68
N GLY A 194 2.55 -4.49 -5.09
CA GLY A 194 1.24 -4.71 -5.71
C GLY A 194 0.10 -4.61 -4.73
N MET A 195 0.26 -5.03 -3.48
CA MET A 195 -0.73 -4.78 -2.42
C MET A 195 -0.91 -3.29 -2.12
N VAL A 196 0.17 -2.49 -2.13
CA VAL A 196 0.09 -1.03 -1.95
C VAL A 196 -0.62 -0.38 -3.14
N CYS A 197 -0.33 -0.81 -4.37
CA CYS A 197 -1.09 -0.38 -5.55
C CYS A 197 -2.57 -0.77 -5.43
N TYR A 198 -2.86 -2.02 -5.05
CA TYR A 198 -4.22 -2.49 -4.82
C TYR A 198 -4.95 -1.62 -3.79
N SER A 199 -4.31 -1.30 -2.66
CA SER A 199 -4.84 -0.40 -1.63
C SER A 199 -5.20 0.99 -2.16
N SER A 200 -4.45 1.48 -3.13
CA SER A 200 -4.63 2.83 -3.69
C SER A 200 -5.86 2.90 -4.59
N TYR A 201 -6.10 1.84 -5.39
CA TYR A 201 -7.17 1.79 -6.39
C TYR A 201 -8.45 1.10 -5.90
N PHE A 202 -8.35 0.18 -4.94
CA PHE A 202 -9.48 -0.64 -4.48
C PHE A 202 -10.13 -0.02 -3.24
N ALA A 203 -11.44 0.21 -3.28
CA ALA A 203 -12.25 0.42 -2.08
C ALA A 203 -13.06 -0.86 -1.85
N PRO A 204 -12.72 -1.69 -0.85
CA PRO A 204 -13.53 -2.86 -0.56
C PRO A 204 -14.96 -2.44 -0.23
N PRO A 205 -15.99 -3.18 -0.71
CA PRO A 205 -17.31 -3.04 -0.14
C PRO A 205 -17.21 -3.31 1.35
N ILE A 206 -17.51 -2.30 2.17
CA ILE A 206 -17.45 -2.41 3.62
C ILE A 206 -18.60 -3.34 4.01
N LEU A 207 -18.27 -4.49 4.60
CA LEU A 207 -19.27 -5.38 5.16
C LEU A 207 -20.12 -4.64 6.19
N LYS A 208 -21.43 -4.61 5.95
CA LYS A 208 -22.39 -4.00 6.87
C LYS A 208 -22.35 -4.70 8.23
N PRO A 209 -22.65 -4.00 9.33
CA PRO A 209 -22.63 -4.51 10.70
C PRO A 209 -23.43 -5.79 10.97
N ASN A 210 -24.36 -6.17 10.09
CA ASN A 210 -25.25 -7.32 10.27
C ASN A 210 -24.76 -8.61 9.59
N PHE A 211 -23.47 -8.71 9.24
CA PHE A 211 -22.87 -9.90 8.63
C PHE A 211 -22.08 -10.78 9.62
N TYR A 212 -21.72 -10.24 10.78
CA TYR A 212 -20.88 -10.89 11.79
C TYR A 212 -21.63 -11.17 13.08
#